data_AF-A0A7C6FXF5-F1
#
_entry.id   AF-A0A7C6FXF5-F1
#
_cell.length_a   1.000
_cell.length_b   1.000
_cell.length_c   1.000
_cell.angle_alpha   90.00
_cell.angle_beta   90.00
_cell.angle_gamma   90.00
#
_symmetry.space_group_name_H-M   'P 1'
#
loop_
_entity.id
_entity.type
_entity.pdbx_description
1 polymer ?
#
loop_
_entity_poly.entity_id
_entity_poly.type
_entity_poly.pdbx_seq_one_letter_code
_entity_poly.pdbx_strand_id
1 'polypeptide(L)'
;MKDEKRTIIWPSYIDSNKTKSEGRKISKKQAVNTPKIREITQAAKKLGLNPSVEKYKSYPPSWWEGSGRVIVDKKMSKTEVLIKISNLINGSRAQKG
;
A
#
# COMPACT_ATOMS: atom_id res chain seq x y z
N MET A 1 -8.98 21.53 -14.41
CA MET A 1 -9.26 20.10 -14.72
C MET A 1 -8.90 19.30 -13.49
N LYS A 2 -9.90 18.71 -12.80
CA LYS A 2 -9.73 18.14 -11.45
C LYS A 2 -8.79 16.92 -11.47
N ASP A 3 -7.85 16.89 -10.53
CA ASP A 3 -6.92 15.80 -10.22
C ASP A 3 -7.62 14.51 -9.71
N GLU A 4 -8.61 13.98 -10.45
CA GLU A 4 -9.39 12.79 -10.08
C GLU A 4 -8.69 11.46 -10.40
N LYS A 5 -7.47 11.52 -10.95
CA LYS A 5 -6.70 10.36 -11.39
C LYS A 5 -5.82 9.75 -10.31
N ARG A 6 -5.93 10.13 -9.04
CA ARG A 6 -5.10 9.56 -7.96
C ARG A 6 -5.93 9.00 -6.82
N THR A 7 -5.44 7.95 -6.17
CA THR A 7 -6.06 7.31 -5.02
C THR A 7 -5.04 7.09 -3.91
N ILE A 8 -5.52 7.18 -2.67
CA ILE A 8 -4.71 7.01 -1.48
C ILE A 8 -4.80 5.57 -1.01
N ILE A 9 -3.63 4.94 -0.87
CA ILE A 9 -3.42 3.61 -0.33
C ILE A 9 -2.81 3.75 1.06
N TRP A 10 -3.58 3.35 2.07
CA TRP A 10 -3.11 3.23 3.44
C TRP A 10 -2.60 1.82 3.69
N PRO A 11 -1.50 1.63 4.43
CA PRO A 11 -1.03 0.30 4.81
C PRO A 11 -2.12 -0.54 5.50
N SER A 12 -2.94 0.09 6.35
CA SER A 12 -4.05 -0.56 7.06
C SER A 12 -5.10 -1.19 6.13
N TYR A 13 -5.21 -0.75 4.87
CA TYR A 13 -6.18 -1.31 3.92
C TYR A 13 -5.85 -2.75 3.52
N ILE A 14 -4.57 -3.11 3.52
CA ILE A 14 -4.07 -4.43 3.14
C ILE A 14 -3.48 -5.19 4.31
N ASP A 15 -3.56 -4.65 5.52
CA ASP A 15 -2.98 -5.29 6.70
C ASP A 15 -3.84 -6.47 7.18
N SER A 16 -3.26 -7.67 7.20
CA SER A 16 -3.96 -8.87 7.67
C SER A 16 -4.22 -8.88 9.17
N ASN A 17 -3.44 -8.11 9.95
CA ASN A 17 -3.60 -8.00 11.41
C ASN A 17 -4.77 -7.08 11.79
N LYS A 18 -5.20 -6.22 10.88
CA LYS A 18 -6.36 -5.34 11.07
C LYS A 18 -7.65 -6.00 10.65
N THR A 19 -8.71 -5.77 11.40
CA THR A 19 -10.08 -6.17 11.06
C THR A 19 -10.70 -5.22 10.00
N LYS A 20 -11.87 -5.59 9.46
CA LYS A 20 -12.59 -4.73 8.51
C LYS A 20 -13.02 -3.40 9.16
N SER A 21 -13.42 -3.44 10.43
CA SER A 21 -13.76 -2.26 11.24
C SER A 21 -12.55 -1.37 11.52
N GLU A 22 -11.36 -1.95 11.67
CA GLU A 22 -10.10 -1.19 11.83
C GLU A 22 -9.51 -0.65 10.51
N GLY A 23 -10.18 -0.87 9.38
CA GLY A 23 -9.83 -0.27 8.09
C GLY A 23 -9.35 -1.24 7.01
N ARG A 24 -9.23 -2.55 7.27
CA ARG A 24 -8.90 -3.53 6.22
C ARG A 24 -10.00 -3.54 5.15
N LYS A 25 -9.61 -3.33 3.90
CA LYS A 25 -10.52 -3.23 2.75
C LYS A 25 -10.59 -4.48 1.89
N ILE A 26 -9.66 -5.42 2.07
CA ILE A 26 -9.58 -6.67 1.31
C ILE A 26 -9.78 -7.91 2.20
N SER A 27 -9.96 -9.07 1.57
CA SER A 27 -10.09 -10.34 2.28
C SER A 27 -8.79 -10.68 3.03
N LYS A 28 -8.88 -11.35 4.19
CA LYS A 28 -7.70 -11.71 4.99
C LYS A 28 -6.73 -12.62 4.21
N LYS A 29 -7.25 -13.47 3.32
CA LYS A 29 -6.44 -14.36 2.46
C LYS A 29 -5.58 -13.58 1.45
N GLN A 30 -6.04 -12.41 1.03
CA GLN A 30 -5.31 -11.54 0.09
C GLN A 30 -4.52 -10.44 0.81
N ALA A 31 -4.70 -10.28 2.11
CA ALA A 31 -4.00 -9.28 2.91
C ALA A 31 -2.57 -9.71 3.21
N VAL A 32 -1.73 -8.73 3.54
CA VAL A 32 -0.31 -8.90 3.86
C VAL A 32 -0.11 -8.69 5.35
N ASN A 33 0.68 -9.55 5.98
CA ASN A 33 1.07 -9.37 7.38
C ASN A 33 2.01 -8.18 7.54
N THR A 34 1.62 -7.17 8.31
CA THR A 34 2.46 -5.99 8.63
C THR A 34 3.03 -5.33 7.36
N PRO A 35 2.17 -4.72 6.51
CA PRO A 35 2.59 -4.15 5.23
C PRO A 35 3.46 -2.91 5.43
N LYS A 36 4.66 -2.89 4.81
CA LYS A 36 5.55 -1.73 4.89
C LYS A 36 5.29 -0.77 3.72
N ILE A 37 5.42 0.54 3.99
CA ILE A 37 5.28 1.59 2.95
C ILE A 37 6.21 1.35 1.76
N ARG A 38 7.45 0.91 2.03
CA ARG A 38 8.42 0.55 0.98
C ARG A 38 7.90 -0.54 0.06
N GLU A 39 7.30 -1.59 0.62
CA GLU A 39 6.75 -2.71 -0.15
C GLU A 39 5.57 -2.26 -1.01
N ILE A 40 4.66 -1.46 -0.44
CA ILE A 40 3.52 -0.86 -1.16
C ILE A 40 4.01 0.01 -2.32
N THR A 41 5.02 0.86 -2.06
CA THR A 41 5.61 1.76 -3.06
C THR A 41 6.27 0.96 -4.19
N GLN A 42 7.06 -0.06 -3.87
CA GLN A 42 7.71 -0.91 -4.87
C GLN A 42 6.67 -1.67 -5.71
N ALA A 43 5.64 -2.24 -5.07
CA ALA A 43 4.56 -2.92 -5.77
C ALA A 43 3.79 -1.96 -6.69
N ALA A 44 3.41 -0.79 -6.21
CA ALA A 44 2.75 0.23 -7.02
C ALA A 44 3.62 0.74 -8.19
N LYS A 45 4.95 0.83 -7.99
CA LYS A 45 5.90 1.18 -9.05
C LYS A 45 5.97 0.09 -10.12
N LYS A 46 6.01 -1.19 -9.72
CA LYS A 46 5.93 -2.34 -10.65
C LYS A 46 4.63 -2.35 -11.46
N LEU A 47 3.53 -1.90 -10.87
CA LEU A 47 2.23 -1.76 -11.54
C LEU A 47 2.13 -0.51 -12.44
N GLY A 48 3.17 0.33 -12.49
CA GLY A 48 3.16 1.56 -13.30
C GLY A 48 2.12 2.59 -12.82
N LEU A 49 1.82 2.61 -11.52
CA LEU A 49 0.83 3.51 -10.92
C LEU A 49 1.46 4.80 -10.35
N ASN A 50 2.70 5.14 -10.73
CA ASN A 50 3.42 6.35 -10.29
C ASN A 50 3.23 6.68 -8.80
N PRO A 51 3.67 5.81 -7.88
CA PRO A 51 3.45 6.01 -6.46
C PRO A 51 4.21 7.24 -5.95
N SER A 52 3.50 8.10 -5.23
CA SER A 52 4.06 9.19 -4.44
C SER A 52 3.86 8.88 -2.96
N VAL A 53 4.94 8.93 -2.18
CA VAL A 53 4.90 8.67 -0.75
C VAL A 53 4.79 10.00 -0.03
N GLU A 54 3.66 10.23 0.62
CA GLU A 54 3.49 11.40 1.47
C GLU A 54 3.83 10.98 2.90
N LYS A 55 5.07 11.30 3.29
CA LYS A 55 5.55 11.16 4.66
C LYS A 55 5.12 12.42 5.40
N TYR A 56 4.20 12.31 6.36
CA TYR A 56 3.95 13.42 7.27
C TYR A 56 5.28 13.82 7.94
N LYS A 57 5.60 15.11 7.93
CA LYS A 57 6.81 15.72 8.51
C LYS A 57 7.16 15.07 9.86
N SER A 58 8.18 14.22 9.92
CA SER A 58 8.91 13.92 11.17
C SER A 58 10.30 13.31 10.91
N TYR A 59 11.24 13.92 11.62
CA TYR A 59 12.65 13.70 11.93
C TYR A 59 13.49 12.56 11.26
N PRO A 60 14.77 12.82 10.87
CA PRO A 60 15.66 11.92 10.10
C PRO A 60 15.89 10.47 10.59
N PRO A 61 15.90 10.12 11.90
CA PRO A 61 16.24 8.76 12.33
C PRO A 61 15.06 7.78 12.40
N SER A 62 13.80 8.24 12.40
CA SER A 62 12.60 7.38 12.57
C SER A 62 11.76 7.23 11.31
N TRP A 63 12.37 7.31 10.13
CA TRP A 63 11.69 7.15 8.83
C TRP A 63 11.00 5.78 8.62
N TRP A 64 11.15 4.85 9.56
CA TRP A 64 10.61 3.49 9.59
C TRP A 64 9.34 3.31 10.45
N GLU A 65 8.95 4.30 11.27
CA GLU A 65 7.71 4.27 12.08
C GLU A 65 6.46 4.64 11.23
N GLY A 66 6.17 3.79 10.24
CA GLY A 66 4.83 3.25 9.98
C GLY A 66 3.67 4.15 9.54
N SER A 67 3.77 5.48 9.54
CA SER A 67 2.59 6.36 9.43
C SER A 67 2.60 7.26 8.19
N GLY A 68 2.87 6.66 7.02
CA GLY A 68 2.83 7.35 5.73
C GLY A 68 1.75 6.77 4.81
N ARG A 69 1.24 7.62 3.93
CA ARG A 69 0.27 7.22 2.90
C ARG A 69 0.93 7.17 1.54
N VAL A 70 0.52 6.21 0.71
CA VAL A 70 0.99 6.11 -0.67
C VAL A 70 -0.12 6.59 -1.58
N ILE A 71 0.13 7.65 -2.32
CA ILE A 71 -0.76 8.14 -3.37
C ILE A 71 -0.34 7.45 -4.66
N VAL A 72 -1.28 6.81 -5.35
CA VAL A 72 -1.02 6.13 -6.63
C VAL A 72 -2.02 6.61 -7.67
N ASP A 73 -1.64 6.55 -8.93
CA ASP A 73 -2.54 6.84 -10.04
C ASP A 73 -3.67 5.80 -10.08
N LYS A 74 -4.90 6.28 -10.06
CA LYS A 74 -6.15 5.53 -10.19
C LYS A 74 -6.34 5.12 -11.65
N LYS A 75 -5.60 4.10 -12.09
CA LYS A 75 -5.80 3.45 -13.40
C LYS A 75 -6.87 2.37 -13.40
N MET A 76 -7.27 1.91 -12.22
CA MET A 76 -8.15 0.75 -12.00
C MET A 76 -8.92 0.94 -10.68
N SER A 77 -9.83 0.01 -10.36
CA SER A 77 -10.64 0.11 -9.13
C SER A 77 -9.77 0.03 -7.88
N LYS A 78 -10.15 0.72 -6.80
CA LYS A 78 -9.38 0.77 -5.55
C LYS A 78 -9.14 -0.63 -4.99
N THR A 79 -10.16 -1.50 -4.99
CA THR A 79 -10.04 -2.88 -4.50
C THR A 79 -9.04 -3.69 -5.32
N GLU A 80 -9.09 -3.56 -6.64
CA GLU A 80 -8.18 -4.29 -7.53
C GLU A 80 -6.73 -3.81 -7.38
N VAL A 81 -6.49 -2.50 -7.20
CA VAL A 81 -5.15 -1.98 -6.83
C VAL A 81 -4.64 -2.65 -5.56
N LEU A 82 -5.46 -2.70 -4.51
CA LEU A 82 -5.07 -3.27 -3.21
C LEU A 82 -4.73 -4.76 -3.31
N ILE A 83 -5.51 -5.52 -4.09
CA ILE A 83 -5.24 -6.95 -4.33
C ILE A 83 -3.93 -7.13 -5.11
N LYS A 84 -3.73 -6.40 -6.21
CA LYS A 84 -2.50 -6.50 -7.01
C LYS A 84 -1.25 -6.11 -6.21
N ILE A 85 -1.33 -5.03 -5.43
CA ILE A 85 -0.25 -4.63 -4.52
C ILE A 85 0.04 -5.75 -3.52
N SER A 86 -0.97 -6.29 -2.86
CA SER A 86 -0.77 -7.35 -1.85
C SER A 86 -0.14 -8.61 -2.44
N ASN A 87 -0.59 -9.04 -3.62
CA ASN A 87 -0.02 -10.18 -4.34
C ASN A 87 1.47 -9.96 -4.69
N LEU A 88 1.82 -8.77 -5.18
CA LEU A 88 3.22 -8.43 -5.48
C LEU A 88 4.10 -8.41 -4.23
N ILE A 89 3.57 -7.95 -3.09
CA ILE A 89 4.30 -7.96 -1.82
C ILE A 89 4.52 -9.40 -1.35
N ASN A 90 3.46 -10.23 -1.33
CA ASN A 90 3.57 -11.64 -0.95
C ASN A 90 4.55 -12.41 -1.85
N GLY A 91 4.50 -12.19 -3.17
CA GLY A 91 5.48 -12.78 -4.11
C GLY A 91 6.91 -12.29 -3.87
N SER A 92 7.10 -11.01 -3.56
CA SER A 92 8.43 -10.45 -3.26
C SER A 92 9.00 -10.96 -1.92
N ARG A 93 8.15 -11.37 -0.98
CA ARG A 93 8.55 -12.00 0.29
C ARG A 93 8.92 -13.47 0.09
N ALA A 94 8.16 -14.20 -0.73
CA ALA A 94 8.44 -15.60 -1.07
C ALA A 94 9.78 -15.77 -1.81
N GLN A 95 10.19 -14.80 -2.63
CA GLN A 95 11.48 -14.83 -3.35
C GLN A 95 12.70 -14.51 -2.46
N LYS A 96 12.49 -14.05 -1.22
CA LYS A 96 13.56 -13.73 -0.27
C LYS A 96 13.72 -14.77 0.83
N GLY A 97 12.89 -15.81 0.83
CA GLY A 97 12.97 -16.95 1.73
C GLY A 97 13.72 -18.12 1.12
#